data_AF-A0A5P1FK33-F1
#
_entry.id   AF-A0A5P1FK33-F1
#
_cell.length_a   1.000
_cell.length_b   1.000
_cell.length_c   1.000
_cell.angle_alpha   90.00
_cell.angle_beta   90.00
_cell.angle_gamma   90.00
#
_symmetry.space_group_name_H-M   'P 1'
#
loop_
_entity.id
_entity.type
_entity.pdbx_description
1 polymer ?
#
loop_
_entity_poly.entity_id
_entity_poly.type
_entity_poly.pdbx_seq_one_letter_code
_entity_poly.pdbx_strand_id
1 'polypeptide(L)'
;MKVCVKKLGFDPVLHFDCMVADDGFRVRNVRYHRFVGDSDPNKYRGHRFGLLDPRLQKSLKEYLEARGINAELTTFLFQHLLNKEHSQYINWLRVMEVFSAKHAS
;
A
#
# COMPACT_ATOMS: atom_id res chain seq x y z
N MET A 1 -2.41 1.06 -0.26
CA MET A 1 -1.05 0.84 -0.79
C MET A 1 -0.03 1.40 0.19
N LYS A 2 1.01 0.63 0.54
CA LYS A 2 2.13 1.13 1.35
C LYS A 2 3.31 1.37 0.42
N VAL A 3 3.86 2.58 0.45
CA VAL A 3 5.02 2.96 -0.37
C VAL A 3 6.19 3.24 0.55
N CYS A 4 7.30 2.55 0.34
CA CYS A 4 8.53 2.73 1.10
C CYS A 4 9.62 3.26 0.16
N VAL A 5 10.17 4.43 0.48
CA VAL A 5 11.23 5.06 -0.29
C VAL A 5 12.50 5.08 0.52
N LYS A 6 13.52 4.36 0.05
CA LYS A 6 14.87 4.30 0.62
C LYS A 6 15.82 5.10 -0.25
N LYS A 7 16.69 5.91 0.37
CA LYS A 7 17.78 6.59 -0.35
C LYS A 7 18.99 5.65 -0.43
N LEU A 8 19.64 5.58 -1.59
CA LEU A 8 20.81 4.72 -1.78
C LEU A 8 21.93 5.12 -0.79
N GLY A 9 22.51 4.13 -0.11
CA GLY A 9 23.55 4.35 0.90
C GLY A 9 23.02 4.78 2.28
N PHE A 10 21.71 4.89 2.47
CA PHE A 10 21.08 5.24 3.74
C PHE A 10 20.07 4.16 4.15
N ASP A 11 20.16 3.67 5.38
CA ASP A 11 19.17 2.73 5.92
C ASP A 11 17.78 3.28 6.15
N PRO A 12 17.62 4.57 6.53
CA PRO A 12 16.31 5.14 6.74
C PRO A 12 15.36 5.07 5.55
N VAL A 13 14.08 4.92 5.87
CA VAL A 13 13.00 4.73 4.92
C VAL A 13 11.87 5.72 5.22
N LEU A 14 11.44 6.43 4.19
CA LEU A 14 10.18 7.17 4.23
C LEU A 14 9.05 6.23 3.83
N HIS A 15 8.07 6.07 4.72
CA HIS A 15 6.92 5.22 4.52
C HIS A 15 5.66 6.08 4.39
N PHE A 16 5.01 5.94 3.24
CA PHE A 16 3.76 6.60 2.90
C PHE A 16 2.61 5.59 2.94
N ASP A 17 1.57 5.93 3.68
CA ASP A 17 0.29 5.23 3.60
C ASP A 17 -0.57 5.88 2.53
N CYS A 18 -0.64 5.23 1.37
CA CYS A 18 -1.41 5.72 0.22
C CYS A 18 -2.74 4.96 0.12
N MET A 19 -3.79 5.65 -0.28
CA MET A 19 -5.06 5.06 -0.71
C MET A 19 -5.24 5.28 -2.20
N VAL A 20 -5.76 4.27 -2.88
CA VAL A 20 -6.25 4.41 -4.26
C VAL A 20 -7.49 5.30 -4.23
N ALA A 21 -7.60 6.22 -5.18
CA ALA A 21 -8.70 7.14 -5.37
C ALA A 21 -9.02 7.26 -6.87
N ASP A 22 -10.17 7.85 -7.20
CA ASP A 22 -10.63 7.93 -8.59
C ASP A 22 -9.67 8.73 -9.50
N ASP A 23 -8.96 9.71 -8.93
CA ASP A 23 -7.96 10.56 -9.59
C ASP A 23 -6.51 10.07 -9.38
N GLY A 24 -6.33 8.82 -8.95
CA GLY A 24 -5.03 8.19 -8.73
C GLY A 24 -4.83 7.77 -7.27
N PHE A 25 -4.10 8.57 -6.48
CA PHE A 25 -3.85 8.25 -5.08
C PHE A 25 -3.91 9.46 -4.14
N ARG A 26 -4.23 9.15 -2.88
CA ARG A 26 -4.20 10.09 -1.75
C ARG A 26 -3.25 9.58 -0.68
N VAL A 27 -2.38 10.46 -0.17
CA VAL A 27 -1.51 10.16 0.97
C VAL A 27 -2.31 10.40 2.25
N ARG A 28 -2.42 9.40 3.12
CA ARG A 28 -3.04 9.54 4.45
C ARG A 28 -2.05 10.01 5.48
N ASN A 29 -0.83 9.50 5.39
CA ASN A 29 0.20 9.71 6.38
C ASN A 29 1.58 9.43 5.80
N VAL A 30 2.58 10.11 6.35
CA VAL A 30 4.01 9.91 6.06
C VAL A 30 4.75 9.69 7.37
N ARG A 31 5.64 8.69 7.37
CA ARG A 31 6.39 8.26 8.56
C ARG A 31 7.83 8.01 8.20
N TYR A 32 8.69 8.15 9.19
CA TYR A 32 10.09 7.82 9.08
C TYR A 32 10.37 6.53 9.86
N HIS A 33 11.06 5.60 9.21
CA HIS A 33 11.57 4.37 9.81
C HIS A 33 13.09 4.35 9.73
N ARG A 34 13.76 3.83 10.76
CA ARG A 34 15.23 3.80 10.80
C ARG A 34 15.81 2.79 9.80
N PHE A 35 15.06 1.72 9.52
CA PHE A 35 15.38 0.68 8.54
C PHE A 35 14.10 -0.01 8.05
N VAL A 36 14.20 -0.83 7.01
CA VAL A 36 13.05 -1.60 6.46
C VAL A 36 12.63 -2.67 7.47
N GLY A 37 11.33 -2.74 7.80
CA GLY A 37 10.80 -3.76 8.74
C GLY A 37 10.77 -3.30 10.20
N ASP A 38 11.25 -2.09 10.47
CA ASP A 38 11.11 -1.41 11.74
C ASP A 38 9.63 -1.28 12.15
N SER A 39 9.18 -2.15 13.07
CA SER A 39 7.75 -2.37 13.38
C SER A 39 7.41 -2.09 14.84
N ASP A 40 8.21 -1.25 15.51
CA ASP A 40 7.96 -0.86 16.90
C ASP A 40 6.58 -0.16 17.05
N PRO A 41 5.65 -0.72 17.84
CA PRO A 41 4.29 -0.21 17.97
C PRO A 41 4.21 1.16 18.64
N ASN A 42 5.26 1.57 19.39
CA ASN A 42 5.36 2.84 20.09
C ASN A 42 5.93 3.97 19.22
N LYS A 43 6.26 3.70 17.95
CA LYS A 43 6.78 4.73 17.06
C LYS A 43 5.75 5.74 16.66
N TYR A 44 6.25 6.96 16.44
CA TYR A 44 5.45 8.03 15.88
C TYR A 44 4.83 7.58 14.57
N ARG A 45 3.49 7.51 14.57
CA ARG A 45 2.74 7.00 13.44
C ARG A 45 2.59 8.01 12.31
N GLY A 46 3.19 9.19 12.42
CA GLY A 46 2.99 10.29 11.48
C GLY A 46 1.68 11.04 11.76
N HIS A 47 1.64 12.33 11.43
CA HIS A 47 0.44 13.14 11.55
C HIS A 47 -0.51 12.92 10.37
N ARG A 48 -1.78 13.33 10.49
CA ARG A 48 -2.69 13.31 9.33
C ARG A 48 -2.08 14.17 8.22
N PHE A 49 -1.89 13.59 7.03
CA PHE A 49 -1.23 14.28 5.92
C PHE A 49 -1.93 15.59 5.54
N GLY A 50 -3.25 15.63 5.62
CA GLY A 50 -4.05 16.84 5.34
C GLY A 50 -3.84 18.01 6.31
N LEU A 51 -3.17 17.79 7.45
CA LEU A 51 -2.81 18.84 8.40
C LEU A 51 -1.40 19.40 8.16
N LEU A 52 -0.65 18.84 7.20
CA LEU A 52 0.64 19.40 6.79
C LEU A 52 0.43 20.68 5.96
N ASP A 53 1.48 21.49 5.85
CA ASP A 53 1.47 22.64 4.97
C ASP A 53 1.10 22.23 3.52
N PRO A 54 0.19 22.95 2.83
CA PRO A 54 -0.26 22.58 1.49
C PRO A 54 0.86 22.50 0.45
N ARG A 55 1.92 23.31 0.56
CA ARG A 55 3.08 23.23 -0.35
C ARG A 55 3.86 21.95 -0.10
N LEU A 56 4.07 21.59 1.16
CA LEU A 56 4.70 20.32 1.53
C LEU A 56 3.89 19.11 1.04
N GLN A 57 2.56 19.15 1.19
CA GLN A 57 1.68 18.10 0.68
C GLN A 57 1.85 17.93 -0.84
N LYS A 58 1.84 19.03 -1.59
CA LYS A 58 2.03 19.04 -3.04
C LYS A 58 3.39 18.46 -3.44
N SER A 59 4.48 18.95 -2.85
CA SER A 59 5.84 18.48 -3.18
C SER A 59 6.05 17.00 -2.85
N LEU A 60 5.46 16.48 -1.77
CA LEU A 60 5.53 15.05 -1.45
C LEU A 60 4.71 14.21 -2.44
N LYS A 61 3.58 14.72 -2.95
CA LYS A 61 2.81 14.04 -4.01
C LYS A 61 3.61 13.99 -5.31
N GLU A 62 4.16 15.12 -5.75
CA GLU A 62 5.02 15.21 -6.95
C GLU A 62 6.25 14.30 -6.84
N TYR A 63 6.86 14.22 -5.65
CA TYR A 63 7.99 13.33 -5.38
C TYR A 63 7.66 11.84 -5.60
N LEU A 64 6.44 11.42 -5.24
CA LEU A 64 5.96 10.05 -5.42
C LEU A 64 5.59 9.79 -6.89
N GLU A 65 4.93 10.74 -7.55
CA GLU A 65 4.58 10.66 -8.97
C GLU A 65 5.83 10.54 -9.86
N ALA A 66 6.88 11.32 -9.58
CA ALA A 66 8.17 11.23 -10.27
C ALA A 66 8.87 9.87 -10.09
N ARG A 67 8.44 9.04 -9.13
CA ARG A 67 8.91 7.66 -8.90
C ARG A 67 7.98 6.60 -9.48
N GLY A 68 7.00 7.00 -10.28
CA GLY A 68 6.03 6.10 -10.91
C GLY A 68 4.85 5.72 -10.00
N ILE A 69 4.71 6.34 -8.83
CA ILE A 69 3.50 6.20 -8.02
C ILE A 69 2.46 7.18 -8.56
N ASN A 70 1.73 6.76 -9.58
CA ASN A 70 0.80 7.60 -10.34
C ASN A 70 -0.55 6.89 -10.57
N ALA A 71 -1.44 7.54 -11.32
CA ALA A 71 -2.76 7.01 -11.64
C ALA A 71 -2.70 5.66 -12.37
N GLU A 72 -1.77 5.49 -13.31
CA GLU A 72 -1.59 4.25 -14.06
C GLU A 72 -1.26 3.07 -13.13
N LEU A 73 -0.30 3.25 -12.21
CA LEU A 73 0.02 2.23 -11.21
C LEU A 73 -1.21 1.89 -10.34
N THR A 74 -1.98 2.89 -9.93
CA THR A 74 -3.16 2.66 -9.09
C THR A 74 -4.25 1.90 -9.82
N THR A 75 -4.46 2.18 -11.10
CA THR A 75 -5.39 1.44 -11.96
C THR A 75 -4.94 -0.01 -12.15
N PHE A 76 -3.66 -0.22 -12.43
CA PHE A 76 -3.09 -1.56 -12.54
C PHE A 76 -3.28 -2.36 -11.25
N LEU A 77 -2.95 -1.76 -10.10
CA LEU A 77 -3.10 -2.41 -8.79
C LEU A 77 -4.56 -2.76 -8.50
N PHE A 78 -5.50 -1.87 -8.83
CA PHE A 78 -6.92 -2.11 -8.64
C PHE A 78 -7.40 -3.33 -9.45
N GLN A 79 -7.10 -3.36 -10.75
CA GLN A 79 -7.46 -4.48 -11.63
C GLN A 79 -6.78 -5.79 -11.18
N HIS A 80 -5.51 -5.73 -10.82
CA HIS A 80 -4.77 -6.89 -10.33
C HIS A 80 -5.38 -7.46 -9.04
N LEU A 81 -5.77 -6.59 -8.10
CA LEU A 81 -6.42 -6.99 -6.85
C LEU A 81 -7.76 -7.67 -7.09
N LEU A 82 -8.61 -7.13 -7.97
CA LEU A 82 -9.89 -7.76 -8.33
C LEU A 82 -9.70 -9.16 -8.92
N ASN A 83 -8.77 -9.31 -9.87
CA ASN A 83 -8.48 -10.60 -10.49
C ASN A 83 -7.92 -11.62 -9.47
N LYS A 84 -7.05 -11.16 -8.57
CA LYS A 84 -6.48 -11.98 -7.51
C LYS A 84 -7.54 -12.41 -6.50
N GLU A 85 -8.41 -11.50 -6.08
CA GLU A 85 -9.53 -11.78 -5.17
C GLU A 85 -10.45 -12.85 -5.76
N HIS A 86 -10.88 -12.68 -7.02
CA HIS A 86 -11.71 -13.66 -7.70
C HIS A 86 -11.02 -15.04 -7.79
N SER A 87 -9.74 -15.07 -8.18
CA SER A 87 -8.98 -16.32 -8.28
C SER A 87 -8.83 -17.01 -6.92
N GLN A 88 -8.57 -16.25 -5.86
CA GLN A 88 -8.47 -16.76 -4.49
C GLN A 88 -9.81 -17.29 -3.98
N TYR A 89 -10.91 -16.61 -4.29
CA TYR A 89 -12.26 -17.05 -3.95
C TYR A 89 -12.61 -18.40 -4.59
N ILE A 90 -12.39 -18.54 -5.89
CA ILE A 90 -12.62 -19.80 -6.61
C ILE A 90 -11.74 -20.93 -6.05
N ASN A 91 -10.47 -20.65 -5.76
CA ASN A 91 -9.58 -21.63 -5.16
C ASN A 91 -10.06 -22.06 -3.76
N TRP A 92 -10.54 -21.11 -2.96
CA TRP A 92 -11.09 -21.40 -1.63
C TRP A 92 -12.33 -22.29 -1.71
N LEU A 93 -13.27 -22.02 -2.64
CA LEU A 93 -14.44 -22.87 -2.87
C LEU A 93 -14.04 -24.31 -3.24
N ARG A 94 -13.07 -24.48 -4.15
CA ARG A 94 -12.57 -25.80 -4.54
C ARG A 94 -11.96 -26.56 -3.36
N VAL A 95 -11.23 -25.88 -2.48
CA VAL A 95 -10.69 -26.49 -1.26
C VAL A 95 -11.82 -26.98 -0.34
N MET A 96 -12.90 -26.20 -0.22
CA MET A 96 -14.07 -26.61 0.58
C MET A 96 -14.81 -27.80 -0.02
N GLU A 97 -14.96 -27.88 -1.34
CA GLU A 97 -15.56 -29.03 -2.02
C GLU A 97 -14.76 -30.32 -1.78
N VAL A 98 -13.43 -30.24 -1.87
CA VAL A 98 -12.55 -31.39 -1.58
C VAL A 98 -12.64 -31.77 -0.10
N PHE A 99 -12.73 -30.79 0.80
CA PHE A 99 -12.88 -31.04 2.23
C PHE A 99 -14.22 -31.72 2.55
N SER A 100 -15.34 -31.26 1.98
CA SER A 100 -16.66 -31.86 2.20
C SER A 100 -16.76 -33.27 1.61
N ALA A 101 -16.20 -33.51 0.41
CA ALA A 101 -16.19 -34.84 -0.20
C ALA A 101 -15.43 -35.88 0.64
N LYS A 102 -14.32 -35.49 1.28
CA LYS A 102 -13.53 -36.36 2.16
C LYS A 102 -14.22 -36.70 3.49
N HIS A 103 -15.23 -35.95 3.89
CA HIS A 103 -15.93 -36.15 5.18
C HIS A 103 -17.39 -36.59 4.99
N ALA A 104 -17.84 -36.74 3.75
CA ALA A 104 -19.10 -37.39 3.38
C ALA A 104 -18.92 -38.90 3.07
N SER A 105 -17.69 -39.42 3.15
CA SER A 105 -17.33 -40.84 3.04
C SER A 105 -16.96 -41.39 4.41
#